data_AF-A0A225DE59-F1
#
_entry.id   AF-A0A225DE59-F1
#
_cell.length_a   1.000
_cell.length_b   1.000
_cell.length_c   1.000
_cell.angle_alpha   90.00
_cell.angle_beta   90.00
_cell.angle_gamma   90.00
#
_symmetry.space_group_name_H-M   'P 1'
#
loop_
_entity.id
_entity.type
_entity.pdbx_description
1 polymer ?
#
loop_
_entity_poly.entity_id
_entity_poly.type
_entity_poly.pdbx_seq_one_letter_code
_entity_poly.pdbx_strand_id
1 'polypeptide(L)'
;MSGKVTYKGVSLKGGNVVFVSTDGGRSVSSSIAEDGSYSGKDIDTGTYKVCVETKSLKPPDGWGRGAMMGGSSGRPGGADKPLDAGTAVPPGYTPSSPGAAVAARNAKRYVMIPDEYGDSTKTTLSIAIQQGAQTYDIDIK
;
A
#
# COMPACT_ATOMS: atom_id res chain seq x y z
N MET A 1 10.10 13.77 10.71
CA MET A 1 10.90 12.62 10.23
C MET A 1 10.56 12.34 8.78
N SER A 2 11.53 11.91 7.99
CA SER A 2 11.34 11.44 6.61
C SER A 2 12.14 10.18 6.35
N GLY A 3 11.94 9.54 5.21
CA GLY A 3 12.71 8.36 4.83
C GLY A 3 12.17 7.69 3.59
N LYS A 4 12.77 6.57 3.21
CA LYS A 4 12.29 5.72 2.12
C LYS A 4 12.00 4.30 2.60
N VAL A 5 11.02 3.66 1.97
CA VAL A 5 10.69 2.25 2.20
C VAL A 5 11.05 1.43 0.97
N THR A 6 11.96 0.48 1.15
CA THR A 6 12.37 -0.49 0.15
C THR A 6 12.01 -1.91 0.58
N TYR A 7 11.69 -2.77 -0.37
CA TYR A 7 11.52 -4.20 -0.17
C TYR A 7 12.32 -4.95 -1.21
N LYS A 8 13.30 -5.74 -0.77
CA LYS A 8 14.22 -6.49 -1.66
C LYS A 8 14.90 -5.58 -2.69
N GLY A 9 15.29 -4.36 -2.26
CA GLY A 9 15.90 -3.35 -3.13
C GLY A 9 14.93 -2.60 -4.05
N VAL A 10 13.63 -2.88 -3.98
CA VAL A 10 12.60 -2.19 -4.77
C VAL A 10 11.85 -1.19 -3.90
N SER A 11 11.80 0.07 -4.30
CA SER A 11 10.98 1.08 -3.61
C SER A 11 9.50 0.69 -3.62
N LEU A 12 8.87 0.74 -2.44
CA LEU A 12 7.42 0.56 -2.35
C LEU A 12 6.72 1.77 -2.95
N LYS A 13 5.87 1.57 -3.96
CA LYS A 13 5.25 2.67 -4.70
C LYS A 13 3.92 3.14 -4.09
N GLY A 14 3.69 2.80 -2.84
CA GLY A 14 2.48 3.14 -2.10
C GLY A 14 2.22 2.22 -0.90
N GLY A 15 1.20 2.56 -0.14
CA GLY A 15 0.86 1.94 1.13
C GLY A 15 0.96 2.96 2.27
N ASN A 16 0.99 2.47 3.50
CA ASN A 16 1.17 3.29 4.69
C ASN A 16 2.29 2.72 5.56
N VAL A 17 3.04 3.61 6.20
CA VAL A 17 3.92 3.28 7.33
C VAL A 17 3.20 3.70 8.60
N VAL A 18 3.15 2.80 9.58
CA VAL A 18 2.56 3.04 10.89
C VAL A 18 3.66 2.89 11.94
N PHE A 19 3.89 3.97 12.69
CA PHE A 19 4.77 4.01 13.85
C PHE A 19 3.92 3.76 15.09
N VAL A 20 4.06 2.57 15.67
CA VAL A 20 3.36 2.18 16.89
C VAL A 20 4.27 2.42 18.08
N SER A 21 3.89 3.34 18.97
CA SER A 21 4.71 3.64 20.15
C SER A 21 4.74 2.44 21.10
N THR A 22 5.93 2.03 21.55
CA THR A 22 6.08 1.03 22.61
C THR A 22 6.08 1.64 24.00
N ASP A 23 6.27 2.96 24.07
CA ASP A 23 6.49 3.68 25.32
C ASP A 23 5.20 4.39 25.80
N GLY A 24 4.05 4.01 25.25
CA GLY A 24 2.73 4.58 25.59
C GLY A 24 2.42 5.92 24.91
N GLY A 25 3.27 6.37 23.97
CA GLY A 25 3.04 7.56 23.16
C GLY A 25 1.99 7.36 22.05
N ARG A 26 1.74 8.42 21.27
CA ARG A 26 0.80 8.36 20.15
C ARG A 26 1.37 7.55 19.00
N SER A 27 0.52 6.72 18.38
CA SER A 27 0.86 6.06 17.12
C SER A 27 0.58 7.00 15.96
N VAL A 28 1.46 6.99 14.95
CA VAL A 28 1.37 7.89 13.79
C VAL A 28 1.43 7.07 12.51
N SER A 29 0.57 7.38 11.55
CA SER A 29 0.58 6.79 10.22
C SER A 29 0.98 7.81 9.17
N SER A 30 1.67 7.38 8.12
CA SER A 30 2.04 8.23 6.98
C SER A 30 1.99 7.44 5.68
N SER A 31 1.43 8.04 4.64
CA SER A 31 1.37 7.40 3.33
C SER A 31 2.74 7.37 2.64
N ILE A 32 2.97 6.32 1.86
CA ILE A 32 4.18 6.12 1.06
C ILE A 32 3.91 6.67 -0.35
N ALA A 33 4.82 7.50 -0.86
CA ALA A 33 4.76 8.02 -2.22
C ALA A 33 5.25 7.00 -3.26
N GLU A 34 5.06 7.28 -4.55
CA GLU A 34 5.44 6.36 -5.64
C GLU A 34 6.95 6.07 -5.74
N ASP A 35 7.77 6.96 -5.18
CA ASP A 35 9.23 6.82 -5.13
C ASP A 35 9.73 6.07 -3.88
N GLY A 36 8.81 5.62 -3.02
CA GLY A 36 9.09 4.99 -1.73
C GLY A 36 9.27 5.96 -0.59
N SER A 37 9.21 7.28 -0.82
CA SER A 37 9.39 8.26 0.25
C SER A 37 8.18 8.32 1.19
N TYR A 38 8.43 8.60 2.46
CA TYR A 38 7.41 8.89 3.46
C TYR A 38 7.83 10.09 4.32
N SER A 39 6.85 10.77 4.91
CA SER A 39 7.09 11.87 5.84
C SER A 39 6.11 11.82 7.01
N GLY A 40 6.65 11.71 8.21
CA GLY A 40 5.90 11.81 9.46
C GLY A 40 6.11 13.17 10.11
N LYS A 41 5.01 13.86 10.41
CA LYS A 41 4.98 15.12 11.16
C LYS A 41 4.54 14.85 12.60
N ASP A 42 5.03 15.69 13.52
CA ASP A 42 4.61 15.68 14.93
C ASP A 42 4.71 14.30 15.60
N ILE A 43 5.80 13.58 15.32
CA ILE A 43 6.10 12.31 15.99
C ILE A 43 6.88 12.61 17.26
N ASP A 44 6.36 12.15 18.39
CA ASP A 44 7.02 12.28 19.69
C ASP A 44 8.34 11.48 19.71
N THR A 45 9.26 11.91 20.56
CA THR A 45 10.49 11.15 20.82
C THR A 45 10.16 9.88 21.60
N GLY A 46 10.80 8.77 21.24
CA GLY A 46 10.57 7.49 21.90
C GLY A 46 10.89 6.31 21.00
N THR A 47 10.59 5.12 21.50
CA THR A 47 10.75 3.87 20.76
C THR A 47 9.45 3.52 20.04
N TYR A 48 9.58 3.18 18.76
CA TYR A 48 8.45 2.85 17.90
C TYR A 48 8.72 1.54 17.16
N LYS A 49 7.70 0.69 17.10
CA LYS A 49 7.63 -0.39 16.13
C LYS A 49 7.13 0.15 14.81
N VAL A 50 7.79 -0.26 13.73
CA VAL A 50 7.44 0.18 12.38
C VAL A 50 6.66 -0.93 11.69
N CYS A 51 5.43 -0.61 11.27
CA CYS A 51 4.61 -1.48 10.46
C CYS A 51 4.46 -0.86 9.07
N VAL A 52 4.55 -1.68 8.04
CA VAL A 52 4.33 -1.26 6.66
C VAL A 52 3.13 -2.03 6.13
N GLU A 53 2.13 -1.31 5.65
CA GLU A 53 0.90 -1.86 5.11
C GLU A 53 0.77 -1.51 3.63
N THR A 54 0.91 -2.50 2.75
CA THR A 54 0.62 -2.34 1.31
C THR A 54 -0.69 -3.01 0.88
N LYS A 55 -1.31 -3.81 1.77
CA LYS A 55 -2.53 -4.57 1.48
C LYS A 55 -3.72 -3.70 1.08
N SER A 56 -3.77 -2.45 1.54
CA SER A 56 -4.79 -1.48 1.14
C SER A 56 -4.74 -1.12 -0.36
N LEU A 57 -3.62 -1.40 -1.03
CA LEU A 57 -3.49 -1.30 -2.49
C LEU A 57 -3.80 -2.60 -3.23
N LYS A 58 -4.00 -3.70 -2.50
CA LYS A 58 -4.36 -4.98 -3.09
C LYS A 58 -5.74 -4.82 -3.76
N PRO A 59 -5.86 -5.09 -5.06
CA PRO A 59 -7.17 -5.14 -5.71
C PRO A 59 -8.02 -6.25 -5.06
N PRO A 60 -9.35 -6.07 -4.95
CA PRO A 60 -10.24 -7.03 -4.30
C PRO A 60 -10.16 -8.42 -4.97
N ASP A 61 -10.07 -9.47 -4.14
CA ASP A 61 -10.11 -10.86 -4.60
C ASP A 61 -11.51 -11.15 -5.20
N GLY A 62 -11.57 -11.63 -6.45
CA GLY A 62 -12.84 -11.99 -7.11
C GLY A 62 -13.19 -11.23 -8.38
N TRP A 63 -12.34 -10.32 -8.84
CA TRP A 63 -12.49 -9.66 -10.15
C TRP A 63 -11.95 -10.46 -11.35
N GLY A 64 -11.63 -11.75 -11.17
CA GLY A 64 -10.96 -12.54 -12.21
C GLY A 64 -11.56 -13.88 -12.61
N ARG A 65 -12.51 -14.45 -11.85
CA ARG A 65 -13.01 -15.81 -12.14
C ARG A 65 -14.47 -15.97 -11.75
N GLY A 66 -15.40 -15.61 -12.64
CA GLY A 66 -16.82 -15.98 -12.43
C GLY A 66 -17.87 -15.30 -13.32
N ALA A 67 -17.63 -14.09 -13.86
CA ALA A 67 -18.66 -13.36 -14.62
C ALA A 67 -18.57 -13.53 -16.15
N MET A 68 -18.12 -14.70 -16.62
CA MET A 68 -18.00 -15.03 -18.04
C MET A 68 -18.57 -16.42 -18.40
N MET A 69 -19.65 -16.88 -17.76
CA MET A 69 -20.55 -17.88 -18.34
C MET A 69 -21.97 -17.69 -17.80
N GLY A 70 -22.93 -17.46 -18.69
CA GLY A 70 -24.32 -17.11 -18.39
C GLY A 70 -24.60 -15.69 -18.90
N GLY A 71 -24.81 -15.46 -20.19
CA GLY A 71 -25.83 -16.14 -20.97
C GLY A 71 -27.16 -15.40 -20.80
N SER A 72 -27.49 -14.62 -21.82
CA SER A 72 -28.84 -14.19 -22.20
C SER A 72 -29.41 -12.86 -21.67
N SER A 73 -29.75 -12.05 -22.67
CA SER A 73 -30.86 -11.09 -22.76
C SER A 73 -30.82 -9.80 -21.93
N GLY A 74 -30.28 -8.76 -22.57
CA GLY A 74 -30.96 -7.47 -22.65
C GLY A 74 -30.71 -6.50 -21.49
N ARG A 75 -29.64 -5.70 -21.58
CA ARG A 75 -29.62 -4.37 -20.96
C ARG A 75 -28.56 -3.46 -21.60
N PRO A 76 -28.95 -2.36 -22.25
CA PRO A 76 -28.02 -1.30 -22.61
C PRO A 76 -27.74 -0.47 -21.36
N GLY A 77 -26.61 -0.73 -20.71
CA GLY A 77 -26.16 -0.01 -19.53
C GLY A 77 -24.68 -0.27 -19.33
N GLY A 78 -23.85 0.70 -19.75
CA GLY A 78 -22.42 0.69 -19.53
C GLY A 78 -22.12 0.58 -18.04
N ALA A 79 -21.56 -0.54 -17.64
CA ALA A 79 -20.97 -0.73 -16.34
C ALA A 79 -19.54 -1.22 -16.57
N ASP A 80 -18.63 -0.32 -16.27
CA ASP A 80 -17.19 -0.43 -16.49
C ASP A 80 -16.65 -1.61 -15.72
N LYS A 81 -16.44 -2.73 -16.41
CA LYS A 81 -15.85 -3.92 -15.81
C LYS A 81 -14.39 -3.63 -15.51
N PRO A 82 -13.97 -3.72 -14.25
CA PRO A 82 -12.64 -3.31 -13.86
C PRO A 82 -11.65 -4.50 -13.90
N LEU A 83 -10.38 -4.16 -14.17
CA LEU A 83 -9.31 -5.10 -14.54
C LEU A 83 -8.96 -6.11 -13.44
N ASP A 84 -8.60 -7.32 -13.87
CA ASP A 84 -8.22 -8.45 -13.02
C ASP A 84 -6.91 -8.20 -12.23
N ALA A 85 -6.89 -8.71 -11.00
CA ALA A 85 -5.79 -8.58 -10.04
C ALA A 85 -4.59 -9.45 -10.48
N GLY A 86 -3.58 -8.81 -11.06
CA GLY A 86 -2.33 -9.46 -11.46
C GLY A 86 -2.17 -9.63 -12.97
N THR A 87 -3.17 -9.27 -13.76
CA THR A 87 -3.00 -9.16 -15.21
C THR A 87 -2.40 -7.78 -15.50
N ALA A 88 -1.22 -7.74 -16.11
CA ALA A 88 -0.65 -6.50 -16.60
C ALA A 88 -1.71 -5.80 -17.46
N VAL A 89 -2.06 -4.57 -17.07
CA VAL A 89 -3.03 -3.76 -17.80
C VAL A 89 -2.57 -3.70 -19.26
N PRO A 90 -3.33 -4.22 -20.24
CA PRO A 90 -2.87 -4.25 -21.62
C PRO A 90 -2.59 -2.82 -22.11
N PRO A 91 -1.55 -2.62 -22.94
CA PRO A 91 -1.27 -1.31 -23.53
C PRO A 91 -2.53 -0.78 -24.24
N GLY A 92 -3.05 0.37 -23.80
CA GLY A 92 -4.26 0.98 -24.38
C GLY A 92 -5.56 0.82 -23.59
N TYR A 93 -5.56 0.19 -22.42
CA TYR A 93 -6.77 0.15 -21.58
C TYR A 93 -7.12 1.54 -21.01
N THR A 94 -8.27 2.08 -21.42
CA THR A 94 -8.90 3.26 -20.80
C THR A 94 -9.99 2.81 -19.83
N PRO A 95 -9.80 2.97 -18.51
CA PRO A 95 -10.84 2.68 -17.52
C PRO A 95 -12.02 3.62 -17.75
N SER A 96 -13.21 3.05 -17.89
CA SER A 96 -14.40 3.80 -18.24
C SER A 96 -15.21 4.29 -17.02
N SER A 97 -14.81 3.90 -15.79
CA SER A 97 -15.25 4.51 -14.52
C SER A 97 -14.09 5.08 -13.68
N PRO A 98 -14.34 6.11 -12.85
CA PRO A 98 -13.37 6.61 -11.87
C PRO A 98 -12.84 5.52 -10.92
N GLY A 99 -13.70 4.59 -10.49
CA GLY A 99 -13.33 3.48 -9.62
C GLY A 99 -12.35 2.49 -10.29
N ALA A 100 -12.63 2.09 -11.53
CA ALA A 100 -11.73 1.22 -12.30
C ALA A 100 -10.36 1.89 -12.55
N ALA A 101 -10.34 3.22 -12.75
CA ALA A 101 -9.12 3.98 -12.96
C ALA A 101 -8.24 4.07 -11.71
N VAL A 102 -8.85 4.13 -10.53
CA VAL A 102 -8.12 4.11 -9.25
C VAL A 102 -7.59 2.70 -8.97
N ALA A 103 -8.40 1.66 -9.19
CA ALA A 103 -7.97 0.27 -9.03
C ALA A 103 -6.78 -0.10 -9.94
N ALA A 104 -6.84 0.28 -11.22
CA ALA A 104 -5.74 0.04 -12.16
C ALA A 104 -4.44 0.79 -11.79
N ARG A 105 -4.56 1.99 -11.20
CA ARG A 105 -3.40 2.75 -10.69
C ARG A 105 -2.82 2.13 -9.42
N ASN A 106 -3.67 1.68 -8.50
CA ASN A 106 -3.26 1.01 -7.26
C ASN A 106 -2.58 -0.33 -7.54
N ALA A 107 -3.13 -1.13 -8.46
CA ALA A 107 -2.55 -2.42 -8.85
C ALA A 107 -1.13 -2.29 -9.43
N LYS A 108 -0.84 -1.21 -10.17
CA LYS A 108 0.52 -0.92 -10.68
C LYS A 108 1.53 -0.56 -9.60
N ARG A 109 1.05 -0.06 -8.46
CA ARG A 109 1.87 0.40 -7.33
C ARG A 109 1.98 -0.66 -6.23
N TYR A 110 1.10 -1.65 -6.24
CA TYR A 110 1.06 -2.69 -5.22
C TYR A 110 2.30 -3.59 -5.28
N VAL A 111 2.98 -3.68 -4.15
CA VAL A 111 4.08 -4.62 -3.92
C VAL A 111 3.69 -5.47 -2.73
N MET A 112 3.63 -6.79 -2.94
CA MET A 112 3.32 -7.74 -1.88
C MET A 112 4.52 -7.88 -0.95
N ILE A 113 4.35 -7.45 0.30
CA ILE A 113 5.31 -7.60 1.38
C ILE A 113 4.85 -8.69 2.35
N PRO A 114 5.76 -9.32 3.11
CA PRO A 114 5.38 -10.30 4.12
C PRO A 114 4.45 -9.71 5.18
N ASP A 115 3.46 -10.50 5.61
CA ASP A 115 2.40 -10.09 6.54
C ASP A 115 2.93 -9.67 7.91
N GLU A 116 4.08 -10.20 8.32
CA GLU A 116 4.76 -9.85 9.57
C GLU A 116 5.13 -8.37 9.67
N TYR A 117 5.40 -7.71 8.53
CA TYR A 117 5.70 -6.28 8.51
C TYR A 117 4.45 -5.42 8.66
N GLY A 118 3.26 -5.95 8.39
CA GLY A 118 1.99 -5.25 8.60
C GLY A 118 1.45 -5.35 10.03
N ASP A 119 2.12 -6.10 10.92
CA ASP A 119 1.61 -6.46 12.24
C ASP A 119 2.59 -5.98 13.33
N SER A 120 2.13 -5.13 14.25
CA SER A 120 2.95 -4.57 15.33
C SER A 120 3.44 -5.60 16.34
N THR A 121 2.81 -6.78 16.40
CA THR A 121 3.24 -7.87 17.28
C THR A 121 4.29 -8.76 16.64
N LYS A 122 4.36 -8.79 15.30
CA LYS A 122 5.27 -9.67 14.53
C LYS A 122 6.44 -8.93 13.90
N THR A 123 6.27 -7.64 13.61
CA THR A 123 7.32 -6.84 13.00
C THR A 123 8.56 -6.82 13.90
N THR A 124 9.70 -7.09 13.28
CA THR A 124 11.02 -6.95 13.92
C THR A 124 11.61 -5.56 13.70
N LEU A 125 10.90 -4.69 12.97
CA LEU A 125 11.36 -3.33 12.70
C LEU A 125 11.07 -2.43 13.90
N SER A 126 12.12 -1.88 14.51
CA SER A 126 12.00 -0.85 15.54
C SER A 126 12.92 0.32 15.26
N ILE A 127 12.49 1.52 15.61
CA ILE A 127 13.29 2.74 15.52
C ILE A 127 13.19 3.53 16.82
N ALA A 128 14.28 4.22 17.16
CA ALA A 128 14.31 5.18 18.25
C ALA A 128 14.26 6.59 17.65
N ILE A 129 13.18 7.31 17.92
CA ILE A 129 12.96 8.66 17.41
C ILE A 129 13.51 9.65 18.45
N GLN A 130 14.40 10.52 18.01
CA GLN A 130 14.94 11.60 18.85
C GLN A 130 14.45 12.96 18.35
N GLN A 131 14.64 13.97 19.18
CA GLN A 131 14.20 15.33 18.88
C GLN A 131 14.94 15.88 17.64
N GLY A 132 14.19 16.48 16.72
CA GLY A 132 14.73 17.18 15.55
C GLY A 132 14.42 16.50 14.21
N ALA A 133 15.09 16.99 13.15
CA ALA A 133 14.96 16.43 11.82
C ALA A 133 15.75 15.11 11.74
N GLN A 134 15.04 14.01 11.45
CA GLN A 134 15.65 12.69 11.31
C GLN A 134 15.19 12.03 10.00
N THR A 135 16.13 11.32 9.37
CA THR A 135 15.89 10.50 8.19
C THR A 135 16.12 9.04 8.54
N TYR A 136 15.13 8.18 8.28
CA TYR A 136 15.24 6.73 8.48
C TYR A 136 14.76 5.99 7.26
N ASP A 137 15.65 5.24 6.63
CA ASP A 137 15.25 4.36 5.54
C ASP A 137 14.88 2.99 6.11
N ILE A 138 13.73 2.48 5.68
CA ILE A 138 13.16 1.21 6.10
C ILE A 138 13.43 0.21 4.97
N ASP A 139 14.36 -0.72 5.20
CA ASP A 139 14.64 -1.80 4.26
C ASP A 139 14.01 -3.12 4.74
N ILE A 140 13.01 -3.58 3.98
CA ILE A 140 12.29 -4.82 4.21
C ILE A 140 13.01 -5.94 3.43
N LYS A 141 13.31 -7.05 4.12
CA LYS A 141 14.08 -8.18 3.55
C LYS A 141 13.18 -9.30 3.03
#